data_AF-A0A4D4KDY2-F1
#
_entry.id   AF-A0A4D4KDY2-F1
#
_cell.length_a   1.000
_cell.length_b   1.000
_cell.length_c   1.000
_cell.angle_alpha   90.00
_cell.angle_beta   90.00
_cell.angle_gamma   90.00
#
_symmetry.space_group_name_H-M   'P 1'
#
loop_
_entity.id
_entity.type
_entity.pdbx_description
1 polymer ?
#
loop_
_entity_poly.entity_id
_entity_poly.type
_entity_poly.pdbx_seq_one_letter_code
_entity_poly.pdbx_strand_id
1 'polypeptide(L)' 'MTIPDDALLAFGSERHGISPELRKRATRLVALPMRPQVSSYNLATSVAMALFHWGGPDRPA' A
#
# COMPACT_ATOMS: atom_id res chain seq x y z
N MET A 1 -0.69 9.73 -9.00
CA MET A 1 0.57 8.98 -9.22
C MET A 1 0.20 7.73 -10.00
N THR A 2 0.98 7.42 -11.03
CA THR A 2 0.87 6.16 -11.78
C THR A 2 1.90 5.16 -11.24
N ILE A 3 1.53 3.88 -11.19
CA ILE A 3 2.44 2.80 -10.81
C ILE A 3 2.91 2.11 -12.10
N PRO A 4 4.23 1.98 -12.32
CA PRO A 4 4.76 1.24 -13.47
C PRO A 4 4.28 -0.22 -13.47
N ASP A 5 4.15 -0.81 -14.67
CA ASP A 5 3.70 -2.19 -14.83
C ASP A 5 4.61 -3.22 -14.12
N ASP A 6 5.89 -2.91 -13.95
CA ASP A 6 6.91 -3.74 -13.31
C ASP A 6 7.15 -3.38 -11.83
N ALA A 7 6.30 -2.54 -11.24
CA ALA A 7 6.48 -2.09 -9.87
C ALA A 7 6.23 -3.20 -8.85
N LEU A 8 7.13 -3.29 -7.86
CA LEU A 8 6.93 -4.12 -6.68
C LEU A 8 6.19 -3.35 -5.59
N LEU A 9 5.00 -3.82 -5.22
CA LEU A 9 4.27 -3.36 -4.05
C LEU A 9 4.63 -4.22 -2.84
N ALA A 10 5.37 -3.64 -1.89
CA ALA A 10 5.71 -4.31 -0.65
C ALA A 10 4.73 -3.95 0.47
N PHE A 11 4.20 -4.96 1.15
CA PHE A 11 3.39 -4.80 2.36
C PHE A 11 4.07 -5.47 3.55
N GLY A 12 3.96 -4.81 4.70
CA GLY A 12 4.54 -5.28 5.95
C GLY A 12 3.68 -6.33 6.65
N SER A 13 4.26 -7.04 7.61
CA SER A 13 3.48 -7.89 8.51
C SER A 13 2.54 -7.07 9.41
N GLU A 14 1.45 -7.66 9.91
CA GLU A 14 0.44 -6.96 10.72
C GLU A 14 1.01 -6.29 11.98
N ARG A 15 2.01 -6.91 12.61
CA ARG A 15 2.59 -6.41 13.87
C ARG A 15 3.79 -5.50 13.66
N HIS A 16 4.66 -5.85 12.72
CA HIS A 16 5.97 -5.19 12.59
C HIS A 16 6.05 -4.27 11.38
N GLY A 17 5.06 -4.30 10.49
CA GLY A 17 5.06 -3.49 9.27
C GLY A 17 6.22 -3.87 8.34
N ILE A 18 6.61 -2.91 7.51
CA ILE A 18 7.74 -3.04 6.57
C ILE A 18 9.04 -2.91 7.35
N SER A 19 10.00 -3.81 7.09
CA SER A 19 11.30 -3.75 7.76
C SER A 19 12.04 -2.45 7.44
N PRO A 20 12.87 -1.93 8.37
CA PRO A 20 13.67 -0.73 8.13
C PRO A 20 14.55 -0.83 6.87
N GLU A 21 15.09 -2.00 6.57
CA GLU A 21 15.95 -2.27 5.42
C GLU A 21 15.19 -2.14 4.11
N LEU A 22 13.97 -2.69 4.06
CA LEU A 22 13.11 -2.59 2.88
C LEU A 22 12.59 -1.16 2.72
N ARG A 23 12.24 -0.48 3.82
CA ARG A 23 11.84 0.93 3.84
C ARG A 23 12.92 1.84 3.26
N LYS A 24 14.20 1.59 3.58
CA LYS A 24 15.35 2.35 3.04
C LYS A 24 15.58 2.14 1.55
N ARG A 25 15.20 0.98 1.01
CA ARG A 25 15.34 0.63 -0.42
C ARG A 25 14.15 1.08 -1.27
N ALA A 26 13.03 1.43 -0.65
CA ALA A 26 11.82 1.79 -1.37
C ALA A 26 12.00 3.10 -2.17
N THR A 27 11.68 3.06 -3.47
CA THR A 27 11.66 4.25 -4.33
C THR A 27 10.63 5.28 -3.83
N ARG A 28 9.50 4.79 -3.31
CA ARG A 28 8.44 5.60 -2.71
C ARG A 28 7.82 4.87 -1.53
N LEU A 29 7.44 5.66 -0.52
CA LEU A 29 6.62 5.21 0.60
C LEU A 29 5.29 5.93 0.53
N VAL A 30 4.21 5.16 0.66
CA VAL A 30 2.83 5.62 0.61
C VAL A 30 2.08 5.09 1.82
N ALA A 31 1.00 5.76 2.19
CA ALA A 31 0.15 5.34 3.30
C ALA A 31 -1.32 5.44 2.88
N LEU A 32 -2.14 4.53 3.39
CA LEU A 32 -3.58 4.66 3.30
C LEU A 32 -4.03 5.85 4.17
N PRO A 33 -4.98 6.68 3.70
CA PRO A 33 -5.57 7.71 4.55
C PRO A 33 -6.20 7.09 5.80
N MET A 34 -5.78 7.53 6.98
CA MET A 34 -6.30 7.07 8.27
C MET A 34 -6.80 8.26 9.08
N ARG A 35 -7.83 8.04 9.90
CA ARG A 35 -8.20 9.01 10.94
C ARG A 35 -7.16 8.96 12.07
N PRO A 36 -6.99 10.05 12.84
CA PRO A 36 -6.18 10.01 14.04
C PRO A 36 -6.71 8.95 15.03
N GLN A 37 -5.80 8.30 15.76
CA GLN A 37 -6.11 7.41 16.88
C GLN A 37 -6.87 6.11 16.54
N VAL A 38 -6.99 5.73 15.26
CA VAL A 38 -7.47 4.39 14.88
C VAL A 38 -6.31 3.46 14.56
N SER A 39 -6.47 2.18 14.88
CA SER A 39 -5.52 1.14 14.46
C SER A 39 -5.48 1.03 12.94
N SER A 40 -4.37 0.49 12.41
CA SER A 40 -4.26 0.16 11.00
C SER A 40 -5.37 -0.80 10.57
N TYR A 41 -5.73 -0.75 9.28
CA TYR A 41 -6.54 -1.81 8.68
C TYR A 41 -5.83 -3.17 8.78
N ASN A 42 -6.64 -4.23 8.65
CA ASN A 42 -6.11 -5.57 8.39
C ASN A 42 -5.22 -5.56 7.14
N LEU A 43 -4.19 -6.41 7.10
CA LEU A 43 -3.23 -6.48 5.99
C LEU A 43 -3.91 -6.81 4.66
N ALA A 44 -4.77 -7.83 4.62
CA ALA A 44 -5.47 -8.22 3.39
C ALA A 44 -6.38 -7.10 2.88
N THR A 45 -7.08 -6.39 3.78
CA THR A 45 -7.85 -5.20 3.43
C THR A 45 -6.97 -4.10 2.83
N SER A 46 -5.80 -3.87 3.42
CA SER A 46 -4.85 -2.86 2.93
C SER A 46 -4.31 -3.20 1.54
N VAL A 47 -4.00 -4.48 1.29
CA VAL A 47 -3.59 -5.00 -0.02
C VAL A 47 -4.70 -4.81 -1.04
N ALA A 48 -5.94 -5.20 -0.70
CA ALA A 48 -7.08 -5.06 -1.59
C ALA A 48 -7.35 -3.60 -1.98
N MET A 49 -7.29 -2.67 -1.01
CA MET A 49 -7.45 -1.23 -1.28
C MET A 49 -6.39 -0.70 -2.25
N ALA A 50 -5.13 -1.07 -2.05
CA ALA A 50 -4.03 -0.65 -2.92
C ALA A 50 -4.17 -1.20 -4.34
N LEU A 51 -4.46 -2.50 -4.48
CA LEU A 51 -4.66 -3.14 -5.78
C LEU A 51 -5.89 -2.61 -6.51
N PHE A 52 -6.99 -2.37 -5.80
CA PHE A 52 -8.20 -1.79 -6.41
C PHE A 52 -7.96 -0.34 -6.87
N HIS A 53 -7.19 0.44 -6.11
CA HIS A 53 -6.88 1.81 -6.48
C HIS A 53 -5.98 1.93 -7.71
N TRP A 54 -5.01 1.03 -7.89
CA TRP A 54 -4.01 1.11 -8.97
C TRP A 54 -4.17 0.11 -10.11
N GLY A 55 -4.84 -1.01 -9.88
CA GLY A 55 -5.09 -2.06 -10.88
C GLY A 55 -6.57 -2.41 -11.04
N GLY A 56 -7.47 -1.63 -10.43
CA GLY A 56 -8.91 -1.75 -10.66
C GLY A 56 -9.26 -1.40 -12.12
N PRO A 57 -10.43 -1.85 -12.61
CA PRO A 57 -10.88 -1.54 -13.96
C PRO A 57 -10.92 -0.03 -14.18
N ASP A 58 -10.58 0.40 -15.41
CA ASP A 58 -10.71 1.80 -15.80
C ASP A 58 -12.10 2.29 -15.42
N ARG A 59 -12.15 3.32 -14.57
CA ARG A 59 -13.42 3.88 -14.14
C ARG A 59 -14.02 4.54 -15.39
N PRO A 60 -15.23 4.13 -15.86
CA PRO A 60 -15.87 4.84 -16.95
C PRO A 60 -16.07 6.30 -16.51
N ALA A 61 -15.78 7.21 -17.44
CA ALA A 61 -15.89 8.66 -17.26
C ALA A 61 -17.30 9.09 -16.83
#